data_AF-A0A9X5PBB4-F1
#
_entry.id   AF-A0A9X5PBB4-F1
#
_cell.length_a   1.000
_cell.length_b   1.000
_cell.length_c   1.000
_cell.angle_alpha   90.00
_cell.angle_beta   90.00
_cell.angle_gamma   90.00
#
_symmetry.space_group_name_H-M   'P 1'
#
loop_
_entity.id
_entity.type
_entity.pdbx_description
1 polymer ?
#
loop_
_entity_poly.entity_id
_entity_poly.type
_entity_poly.pdbx_seq_one_letter_code
_entity_poly.pdbx_strand_id
1 'polypeptide(L)'
;MKLVKTVAVLSVAFAASSAFAANPASGLSSNNNVKGVKHIVPTVETNRNDVNFGKAAINVVDSNARTTNKNGLANNQPVSFAKIDTTANKFFVKTFAHGTLGKDKNGVTVANLYRMKGIVWDNIPRMPDHSHLGRLSYSKVGNMDVYFGDWSAVPSGAAVGTKGTNYTAFYSGTGRTTNLPTTGTATYTVKGINQYHTQNTALLNGTLKADFGKRTLNGEMKRTGLNVAINNATINTAQASFSGKATANKVAGTTRGHFFGNQGAAIAGVADFGRNSELNTAFGGTKTGK
;
A
#
# COMPACT_ATOMS: atom_id res chain seq x y z
N MET A 1 -7.26 -63.22 -14.44
CA MET A 1 -6.44 -62.30 -13.61
C MET A 1 -5.95 -61.16 -14.49
N LYS A 2 -6.28 -59.93 -14.11
CA LYS A 2 -5.92 -58.68 -14.79
C LYS A 2 -4.43 -58.36 -14.55
N LEU A 3 -3.71 -57.91 -15.57
CA LEU A 3 -2.53 -57.06 -15.40
C LEU A 3 -2.72 -55.79 -16.22
N VAL A 4 -3.21 -54.76 -15.53
CA VAL A 4 -3.28 -53.39 -16.04
C VAL A 4 -1.88 -52.81 -15.89
N LYS A 5 -1.23 -52.46 -17.01
CA LYS A 5 0.03 -51.69 -17.00
C LYS A 5 -0.31 -50.24 -16.67
N THR A 6 -0.04 -49.84 -15.43
CA THR A 6 -0.14 -48.45 -14.99
C THR A 6 0.98 -47.63 -15.63
N VAL A 7 0.64 -46.78 -16.58
CA VAL A 7 1.55 -45.76 -17.12
C VAL A 7 1.59 -44.63 -16.11
N ALA A 8 2.69 -44.53 -15.35
CA ALA A 8 2.94 -43.39 -14.49
C ALA A 8 3.34 -42.19 -15.37
N VAL A 9 2.42 -41.26 -15.57
CA VAL A 9 2.73 -39.94 -16.13
C VAL A 9 3.54 -39.20 -15.07
N LEU A 10 4.87 -39.11 -15.26
CA LEU A 10 5.69 -38.14 -14.54
C LEU A 10 5.26 -36.74 -14.98
N SER A 11 4.35 -36.14 -14.22
CA SER A 11 4.15 -34.70 -14.21
C SER A 11 5.43 -34.07 -13.67
N VAL A 12 6.29 -33.60 -14.57
CA VAL A 12 7.40 -32.73 -14.23
C VAL A 12 6.80 -31.42 -13.76
N ALA A 13 6.54 -31.32 -12.46
CA ALA A 13 6.26 -30.06 -11.82
C ALA A 13 7.52 -29.20 -11.97
N PHE A 14 7.51 -28.30 -12.95
CA PHE A 14 8.39 -27.15 -12.92
C PHE A 14 8.02 -26.36 -11.66
N ALA A 15 8.69 -26.67 -10.56
CA ALA A 15 8.85 -25.73 -9.48
C ALA A 15 9.66 -24.57 -10.05
N ALA A 16 8.96 -23.64 -10.71
CA ALA A 16 9.49 -22.33 -10.98
C ALA A 16 9.64 -21.64 -9.63
N SER A 17 10.75 -21.91 -8.94
CA SER A 17 11.36 -20.96 -8.01
C SER A 17 11.93 -19.79 -8.82
N SER A 18 11.08 -19.14 -9.61
CA SER A 18 11.38 -17.82 -10.11
C SER A 18 11.27 -16.92 -8.91
N ALA A 19 12.40 -16.66 -8.26
CA ALA A 19 12.62 -15.39 -7.59
C ALA A 19 12.21 -14.32 -8.61
N PHE A 20 10.98 -13.82 -8.51
CA PHE A 20 10.61 -12.60 -9.19
C PHE A 20 11.62 -11.59 -8.66
N ALA A 21 12.60 -11.21 -9.49
CA ALA A 21 13.43 -10.06 -9.19
C ALA A 21 12.47 -8.95 -8.79
N ALA A 22 12.69 -8.32 -7.64
CA ALA A 22 11.86 -7.23 -7.18
C ALA A 22 11.80 -6.22 -8.34
N ASN A 23 10.67 -6.17 -9.03
CA ASN A 23 10.36 -5.14 -10.02
C ASN A 23 9.46 -4.14 -9.31
N PRO A 24 10.02 -3.31 -8.43
CA PRO A 24 9.22 -2.43 -7.60
C PRO A 24 8.57 -1.34 -8.45
N ALA A 25 7.37 -0.97 -8.05
CA ALA A 25 6.75 0.28 -8.46
C ALA A 25 6.02 0.87 -7.27
N SER A 26 6.16 2.18 -7.11
CA SER A 26 5.56 2.91 -6.01
C SER A 26 5.21 4.33 -6.43
N GLY A 27 4.41 4.99 -5.62
CA GLY A 27 4.06 6.38 -5.82
C GLY A 27 3.31 6.94 -4.61
N LEU A 28 3.29 8.26 -4.52
CA LEU A 28 2.66 9.01 -3.43
C LEU A 28 1.95 10.25 -3.98
N SER A 29 0.89 10.72 -3.32
CA SER A 29 0.36 12.05 -3.56
C SER A 29 1.36 13.11 -3.10
N SER A 30 1.20 14.34 -3.57
CA SER A 30 1.99 15.48 -3.12
C SER A 30 2.13 15.50 -1.60
N ASN A 31 3.37 15.52 -1.12
CA ASN A 31 3.71 15.61 0.29
C ASN A 31 4.80 16.68 0.52
N ASN A 32 4.89 17.19 1.74
CA ASN A 32 5.95 18.08 2.14
C ASN A 32 7.17 17.25 2.58
N ASN A 33 8.21 17.21 1.74
CA ASN A 33 9.46 16.50 1.99
C ASN A 33 10.65 17.44 2.26
N VAL A 34 10.37 18.70 2.64
CA VAL A 34 11.42 19.65 3.04
C VAL A 34 12.23 19.07 4.20
N LYS A 35 13.53 19.35 4.22
CA LYS A 35 14.45 18.90 5.28
C LYS A 35 13.87 19.20 6.67
N GLY A 36 13.82 18.19 7.53
CA GLY A 36 13.28 18.30 8.89
C GLY A 36 11.77 18.12 9.00
N VAL A 37 11.03 18.03 7.88
CA VAL A 37 9.61 17.68 7.88
C VAL A 37 9.48 16.16 7.81
N LYS A 38 8.79 15.58 8.79
CA LYS A 38 8.46 14.16 8.81
C LYS A 38 7.60 13.80 7.60
N HIS A 39 8.00 12.79 6.83
CA HIS A 39 7.29 12.34 5.64
C HIS A 39 7.50 10.83 5.40
N ILE A 40 6.74 10.26 4.47
CA ILE A 40 6.93 8.87 4.03
C ILE A 40 7.58 8.76 2.66
N VAL A 41 8.27 7.65 2.46
CA VAL A 41 8.81 7.20 1.17
C VAL A 41 8.46 5.72 0.97
N PRO A 42 7.53 5.39 0.06
CA PRO A 42 7.30 4.03 -0.41
C PRO A 42 8.56 3.47 -1.08
N THR A 43 8.97 2.26 -0.68
CA THR A 43 10.25 1.66 -1.10
C THR A 43 10.15 0.13 -1.03
N VAL A 44 11.29 -0.55 -1.03
CA VAL A 44 11.42 -1.97 -0.72
C VAL A 44 12.21 -2.18 0.57
N GLU A 45 12.04 -3.34 1.20
CA GLU A 45 12.88 -3.76 2.32
C GLU A 45 14.34 -3.91 1.86
N THR A 46 15.23 -3.22 2.53
CA THR A 46 16.65 -3.14 2.14
C THR A 46 17.58 -3.93 3.05
N ASN A 47 17.09 -4.35 4.22
CA ASN A 47 17.87 -5.20 5.10
C ASN A 47 17.99 -6.62 4.53
N ARG A 48 19.17 -6.98 4.03
CA ARG A 48 19.47 -8.29 3.45
C ARG A 48 19.26 -9.46 4.40
N ASN A 49 19.27 -9.20 5.71
CA ASN A 49 19.04 -10.22 6.74
C ASN A 49 17.56 -10.35 7.12
N ASP A 50 16.68 -9.51 6.58
CA ASP A 50 15.23 -9.64 6.80
C ASP A 50 14.65 -10.67 5.82
N VAL A 51 13.78 -11.55 6.31
CA VAL A 51 13.06 -12.55 5.51
C VAL A 51 12.14 -11.93 4.45
N ASN A 52 11.90 -10.62 4.54
CA ASN A 52 11.12 -9.86 3.58
C ASN A 52 11.98 -8.96 2.69
N PHE A 53 13.30 -9.16 2.64
CA PHE A 53 14.20 -8.43 1.75
C PHE A 53 13.63 -8.33 0.32
N GLY A 54 13.66 -7.12 -0.24
CA GLY A 54 13.14 -6.84 -1.57
C GLY A 54 11.62 -6.73 -1.69
N LYS A 55 10.83 -7.03 -0.65
CA LYS A 55 9.37 -6.84 -0.67
C LYS A 55 8.97 -5.38 -0.51
N ALA A 56 7.74 -5.07 -0.92
CA ALA A 56 7.14 -3.75 -0.78
C ALA A 56 7.20 -3.26 0.68
N ALA A 57 7.67 -2.03 0.83
CA ALA A 57 7.96 -1.42 2.12
C ALA A 57 7.61 0.06 2.15
N ILE A 58 7.71 0.63 3.35
CA ILE A 58 7.55 2.05 3.62
C ILE A 58 8.67 2.51 4.54
N ASN A 59 9.18 3.72 4.34
CA ASN A 59 10.10 4.38 5.25
C ASN A 59 9.45 5.68 5.75
N VAL A 60 9.44 5.90 7.07
CA VAL A 60 9.06 7.18 7.67
C VAL A 60 10.34 7.97 7.95
N VAL A 61 10.59 8.97 7.13
CA VAL A 61 11.76 9.84 7.23
C VAL A 61 11.50 10.94 8.25
N ASP A 62 12.37 11.05 9.25
CA ASP A 62 12.38 12.12 10.24
C ASP A 62 13.81 12.32 10.77
N SER A 63 14.49 13.39 10.31
CA SER A 63 15.85 13.72 10.77
C SER A 63 15.88 14.33 12.17
N ASN A 64 14.73 14.83 12.63
CA ASN A 64 14.58 15.53 13.91
C ASN A 64 14.08 14.60 15.02
N ALA A 65 13.66 13.37 14.68
CA ALA A 65 13.30 12.37 15.67
C ALA A 65 14.49 12.09 16.62
N ARG A 66 14.16 12.00 17.91
CA ARG A 66 15.07 11.66 19.01
C ARG A 66 14.36 10.67 19.91
N THR A 67 15.10 9.76 20.53
CA THR A 67 14.56 8.81 21.50
C THR A 67 15.56 8.60 22.64
N THR A 68 15.04 8.28 23.80
CA THR A 68 15.81 7.76 24.94
C THR A 68 15.81 6.23 24.99
N ASN A 69 15.09 5.56 24.07
CA ASN A 69 15.04 4.11 23.99
C ASN A 69 16.41 3.55 23.58
N LYS A 70 16.94 2.62 24.37
CA LYS A 70 18.24 1.96 24.16
C LYS A 70 18.35 1.18 22.84
N ASN A 71 17.21 0.77 22.27
CA ASN A 71 17.16 0.04 21.00
C ASN A 71 17.10 0.99 19.78
N GLY A 72 17.12 2.31 19.99
CA GLY A 72 17.09 3.32 18.94
C GLY A 72 15.70 3.62 18.38
N LEU A 73 15.66 4.35 17.25
CA LEU A 73 14.45 4.77 16.56
C LEU A 73 14.12 3.82 15.41
N ALA A 74 12.82 3.60 15.17
CA ALA A 74 12.34 2.89 13.98
C ALA A 74 12.30 3.80 12.72
N ASN A 75 12.37 5.12 12.88
CA ASN A 75 12.41 6.07 11.78
C ASN A 75 13.65 5.88 10.89
N ASN A 76 13.55 6.36 9.65
CA ASN A 76 14.63 6.34 8.65
C ASN A 76 15.10 4.92 8.25
N GLN A 77 14.32 3.89 8.61
CA GLN A 77 14.55 2.51 8.22
C GLN A 77 13.33 2.01 7.44
N PRO A 78 13.51 1.47 6.22
CA PRO A 78 12.45 0.77 5.52
C PRO A 78 11.90 -0.41 6.35
N VAL A 79 10.59 -0.61 6.29
CA VAL A 79 9.93 -1.79 6.84
C VAL A 79 8.93 -2.34 5.84
N SER A 80 9.05 -3.63 5.52
CA SER A 80 8.08 -4.29 4.64
C SER A 80 6.67 -4.34 5.24
N PHE A 81 5.65 -4.15 4.40
CA PHE A 81 4.26 -4.34 4.82
C PHE A 81 3.99 -5.79 5.27
N ALA A 82 4.67 -6.76 4.68
CA ALA A 82 4.62 -8.17 5.09
C ALA A 82 5.06 -8.34 6.55
N LYS A 83 6.14 -7.69 6.98
CA LYS A 83 6.61 -7.71 8.38
C LYS A 83 5.64 -7.03 9.34
N ILE A 84 5.03 -5.90 8.92
CA ILE A 84 3.99 -5.24 9.70
C ILE A 84 2.79 -6.17 9.87
N ASP A 85 2.31 -6.79 8.79
CA ASP A 85 1.19 -7.73 8.82
C ASP A 85 1.48 -8.97 9.69
N THR A 86 2.68 -9.54 9.61
CA THR A 86 3.10 -10.63 10.51
C THR A 86 3.09 -10.20 11.97
N THR A 87 3.55 -8.97 12.26
CA THR A 87 3.56 -8.41 13.62
C THR A 87 2.15 -8.17 14.14
N ALA A 88 1.27 -7.59 13.31
CA ALA A 88 -0.14 -7.37 13.63
C ALA A 88 -0.90 -8.66 13.93
N ASN A 89 -0.45 -9.78 13.36
CA ASN A 89 -1.07 -11.10 13.57
C ASN A 89 -0.53 -11.88 14.79
N LYS A 90 0.50 -11.39 15.49
CA LYS A 90 0.99 -12.05 16.71
C LYS A 90 -0.08 -11.99 17.80
N PHE A 91 -0.24 -13.09 18.56
CA PHE A 91 -1.26 -13.23 19.60
C PHE A 91 -1.30 -12.02 20.54
N PHE A 92 -0.15 -11.62 21.10
CA PHE A 92 -0.06 -10.47 21.99
C PHE A 92 -0.61 -9.19 21.36
N VAL A 93 -0.29 -8.92 20.09
CA VAL A 93 -0.73 -7.69 19.40
C VAL A 93 -2.23 -7.73 19.16
N LYS A 94 -2.76 -8.87 18.71
CA LYS A 94 -4.20 -9.05 18.48
C LYS A 94 -5.01 -8.92 19.77
N THR A 95 -4.48 -9.37 20.90
CA THR A 95 -5.21 -9.39 22.18
C THR A 95 -5.08 -8.09 22.95
N PHE A 96 -3.89 -7.48 22.99
CA PHE A 96 -3.60 -6.38 23.93
C PHE A 96 -3.29 -5.04 23.23
N ALA A 97 -3.07 -5.05 21.91
CA ALA A 97 -2.64 -3.87 21.17
C ALA A 97 -3.43 -3.61 19.87
N HIS A 98 -4.59 -4.26 19.68
CA HIS A 98 -5.35 -4.18 18.43
C HIS A 98 -5.76 -2.75 18.05
N GLY A 99 -6.04 -1.89 19.04
CA GLY A 99 -6.32 -0.46 18.82
C GLY A 99 -5.10 0.38 18.42
N THR A 100 -3.89 -0.18 18.55
CA THR A 100 -2.63 0.45 18.15
C THR A 100 -2.11 -0.11 16.83
N LEU A 101 -2.17 -1.41 16.63
CA LEU A 101 -1.84 -2.08 15.38
C LEU A 101 -2.81 -3.24 15.15
N GLY A 102 -3.61 -3.15 14.10
CA GLY A 102 -4.60 -4.20 13.82
C GLY A 102 -5.24 -4.04 12.46
N LYS A 103 -5.68 -5.19 11.92
CA LYS A 103 -6.54 -5.22 10.74
C LYS A 103 -8.00 -5.06 11.17
N ASP A 104 -8.71 -4.18 10.48
CA ASP A 104 -10.11 -3.89 10.75
C ASP A 104 -11.07 -4.69 9.86
N LYS A 105 -12.38 -4.44 10.00
CA LYS A 105 -13.42 -5.21 9.29
C LYS A 105 -13.41 -5.00 7.77
N ASN A 106 -12.78 -3.92 7.29
CA ASN A 106 -12.66 -3.61 5.88
C ASN A 106 -11.41 -4.27 5.24
N GLY A 107 -10.60 -4.94 6.06
CA GLY A 107 -9.32 -5.52 5.64
C GLY A 107 -8.21 -4.49 5.54
N VAL A 108 -8.36 -3.33 6.19
CA VAL A 108 -7.32 -2.29 6.27
C VAL A 108 -6.51 -2.53 7.55
N THR A 109 -5.19 -2.62 7.42
CA THR A 109 -4.28 -2.58 8.55
C THR A 109 -4.12 -1.12 8.98
N VAL A 110 -4.50 -0.80 10.21
CA VAL A 110 -4.33 0.53 10.82
C VAL A 110 -3.29 0.42 11.91
N ALA A 111 -2.24 1.23 11.79
CA ALA A 111 -1.12 1.31 12.70
C ALA A 111 -1.00 2.74 13.25
N ASN A 112 -1.56 2.93 14.46
CA ASN A 112 -1.45 4.15 15.25
C ASN A 112 -0.11 4.16 16.03
N LEU A 113 1.00 4.05 15.31
CA LEU A 113 2.34 3.84 15.87
C LEU A 113 2.76 4.96 16.82
N TYR A 114 2.24 6.17 16.61
CA TYR A 114 2.39 7.30 17.53
C TYR A 114 1.95 7.03 18.98
N ARG A 115 1.11 6.00 19.20
CA ARG A 115 0.65 5.58 20.53
C ARG A 115 1.56 4.56 21.20
N MET A 116 2.58 4.07 20.52
CA MET A 116 3.59 3.15 21.06
C MET A 116 4.64 3.91 21.88
N LYS A 117 4.18 4.67 22.88
CA LYS A 117 5.01 5.51 23.76
C LYS A 117 4.86 5.08 25.22
N GLY A 118 5.96 5.09 25.96
CA GLY A 118 5.97 4.91 27.42
C GLY A 118 6.37 3.51 27.86
N ILE A 119 6.39 3.31 29.17
CA ILE A 119 7.05 2.19 29.88
C ILE A 119 6.70 0.82 29.27
N VAL A 120 5.43 0.57 28.93
CA VAL A 120 5.00 -0.73 28.38
C VAL A 120 5.70 -1.04 27.05
N TRP A 121 5.87 -0.05 26.18
CA TRP A 121 6.46 -0.21 24.85
C TRP A 121 7.99 -0.17 24.91
N ASP A 122 8.54 0.73 25.72
CA ASP A 122 9.98 0.95 25.83
C ASP A 122 10.73 -0.24 26.45
N ASN A 123 10.02 -1.07 27.24
CA ASN A 123 10.59 -2.25 27.88
C ASN A 123 10.42 -3.55 27.06
N ILE A 124 9.84 -3.50 25.86
CA ILE A 124 9.78 -4.68 25.00
C ILE A 124 11.20 -4.97 24.46
N PRO A 125 11.78 -6.16 24.73
CA PRO A 125 13.14 -6.47 24.31
C PRO A 125 13.34 -6.30 22.81
N ARG A 126 14.42 -5.61 22.42
CA ARG A 126 14.84 -5.39 21.02
C ARG A 126 13.83 -4.61 20.17
N MET A 127 12.82 -3.98 20.77
CA MET A 127 11.87 -3.11 20.08
C MET A 127 12.42 -1.68 20.04
N PRO A 128 12.69 -1.10 18.85
CA PRO A 128 13.00 0.33 18.75
C PRO A 128 11.75 1.18 19.04
N ASP A 129 11.96 2.47 19.28
CA ASP A 129 10.87 3.43 19.47
C ASP A 129 10.11 3.67 18.15
N HIS A 130 8.81 3.36 18.16
CA HIS A 130 7.89 3.53 17.03
C HIS A 130 6.99 4.77 17.17
N SER A 131 7.03 5.46 18.31
CA SER A 131 6.13 6.58 18.62
C SER A 131 6.30 7.78 17.69
N HIS A 132 7.41 7.83 16.95
CA HIS A 132 7.71 8.87 15.98
C HIS A 132 7.27 8.52 14.54
N LEU A 133 6.64 7.36 14.30
CA LEU A 133 6.24 6.92 12.95
C LEU A 133 4.90 7.49 12.47
N GLY A 134 4.12 8.14 13.35
CA GLY A 134 2.82 8.72 12.99
C GLY A 134 1.71 7.66 12.90
N ARG A 135 0.77 7.85 11.97
CA ARG A 135 -0.31 6.90 11.68
C ARG A 135 -0.22 6.42 10.24
N LEU A 136 -0.31 5.10 10.05
CA LEU A 136 -0.31 4.44 8.76
C LEU A 136 -1.58 3.59 8.62
N SER A 137 -2.28 3.70 7.50
CA SER A 137 -3.45 2.87 7.17
C SER A 137 -3.30 2.33 5.77
N TYR A 138 -3.33 1.00 5.58
CA TYR A 138 -3.10 0.41 4.26
C TYR A 138 -3.86 -0.91 4.05
N SER A 139 -4.02 -1.29 2.79
CA SER A 139 -4.55 -2.60 2.40
C SER A 139 -3.69 -3.25 1.33
N LYS A 140 -3.81 -4.57 1.24
CA LYS A 140 -3.10 -5.42 0.29
C LYS A 140 -3.99 -5.68 -0.94
N VAL A 141 -3.41 -5.65 -2.14
CA VAL A 141 -4.13 -5.91 -3.39
C VAL A 141 -4.16 -7.42 -3.66
N GLY A 142 -5.29 -8.04 -3.36
CA GLY A 142 -5.45 -9.50 -3.48
C GLY A 142 -4.37 -10.24 -2.71
N ASN A 143 -3.71 -11.20 -3.37
CA ASN A 143 -2.61 -11.99 -2.78
C ASN A 143 -1.21 -11.47 -3.16
N MET A 144 -1.12 -10.39 -3.93
CA MET A 144 0.16 -9.85 -4.43
C MET A 144 0.88 -9.00 -3.38
N ASP A 145 2.20 -8.90 -3.49
CA ASP A 145 3.04 -7.98 -2.69
C ASP A 145 2.88 -6.54 -3.18
N VAL A 146 1.64 -6.04 -3.15
CA VAL A 146 1.21 -4.73 -3.61
C VAL A 146 0.25 -4.14 -2.59
N TYR A 147 0.54 -2.93 -2.14
CA TYR A 147 -0.13 -2.26 -1.04
C TYR A 147 -0.46 -0.82 -1.42
N PHE A 148 -1.55 -0.31 -0.88
CA PHE A 148 -2.00 1.06 -1.05
C PHE A 148 -2.61 1.58 0.26
N GLY A 149 -2.50 2.87 0.51
CA GLY A 149 -2.89 3.40 1.80
C GLY A 149 -2.68 4.90 1.97
N ASP A 150 -2.86 5.37 3.19
CA ASP A 150 -2.52 6.72 3.60
C ASP A 150 -1.64 6.75 4.85
N TRP A 151 -0.99 7.89 5.03
CA TRP A 151 -0.16 8.18 6.19
C TRP A 151 -0.36 9.61 6.66
N SER A 152 -0.15 9.86 7.95
CA SER A 152 -0.12 11.20 8.52
C SER A 152 0.94 11.31 9.62
N ALA A 153 1.61 12.46 9.67
CA ALA A 153 2.52 12.85 10.74
C ALA A 153 1.72 13.19 12.00
N VAL A 154 1.36 12.16 12.77
CA VAL A 154 0.74 12.33 14.09
C VAL A 154 1.86 12.46 15.15
N PRO A 155 1.79 13.44 16.07
CA PRO A 155 2.78 13.58 17.14
C PRO A 155 2.82 12.38 18.08
N SER A 156 4.03 12.05 18.58
CA SER A 156 4.26 10.97 19.55
C SER A 156 3.45 11.20 20.82
N GLY A 157 2.67 10.20 21.23
CA GLY A 157 1.82 10.24 22.43
C GLY A 157 0.55 11.08 22.29
N ALA A 158 0.18 11.53 21.07
CA ALA A 158 -1.07 12.25 20.86
C ALA A 158 -2.32 11.42 21.23
N ALA A 159 -3.46 12.09 21.37
CA ALA A 159 -4.73 11.45 21.63
C ALA A 159 -5.21 10.57 20.46
N VAL A 160 -6.15 9.67 20.74
CA VAL A 160 -6.80 8.87 19.69
C VAL A 160 -7.57 9.79 18.74
N GLY A 161 -7.46 9.55 17.43
CA GLY A 161 -8.19 10.31 16.41
C GLY A 161 -7.54 11.63 16.00
N THR A 162 -6.39 12.02 16.56
CA THR A 162 -5.63 13.18 16.08
C THR A 162 -5.36 13.06 14.58
N LYS A 163 -5.74 14.07 13.80
CA LYS A 163 -5.65 14.04 12.33
C LYS A 163 -4.20 13.89 11.83
N GLY A 164 -3.26 14.56 12.48
CA GLY A 164 -1.87 14.65 12.03
C GLY A 164 -1.69 15.65 10.89
N THR A 165 -0.44 15.88 10.50
CA THR A 165 -0.08 16.76 9.38
C THR A 165 0.51 15.94 8.23
N ASN A 166 0.85 16.62 7.12
CA ASN A 166 1.51 16.02 5.96
C ASN A 166 0.82 14.75 5.44
N TYR A 167 -0.51 14.80 5.33
CA TYR A 167 -1.30 13.68 4.84
C TYR A 167 -0.79 13.24 3.47
N THR A 168 -0.50 11.95 3.33
CA THR A 168 0.06 11.39 2.10
C THR A 168 -0.68 10.11 1.74
N ALA A 169 -1.34 10.08 0.59
CA ALA A 169 -1.81 8.85 -0.04
C ALA A 169 -0.64 8.17 -0.77
N PHE A 170 -0.55 6.85 -0.77
CA PHE A 170 0.55 6.13 -1.41
C PHE A 170 0.16 4.75 -1.93
N TYR A 171 0.99 4.20 -2.81
CA TYR A 171 1.07 2.77 -3.07
C TYR A 171 2.53 2.31 -3.16
N SER A 172 2.76 1.03 -2.87
CA SER A 172 4.05 0.36 -2.96
C SER A 172 3.81 -1.08 -3.35
N GLY A 173 4.52 -1.58 -4.35
CA GLY A 173 4.39 -2.97 -4.77
C GLY A 173 5.63 -3.50 -5.44
N THR A 174 5.76 -4.82 -5.44
CA THR A 174 6.73 -5.55 -6.25
C THR A 174 6.00 -6.40 -7.28
N GLY A 175 6.73 -6.89 -8.29
CA GLY A 175 6.13 -7.63 -9.39
C GLY A 175 5.32 -6.73 -10.33
N ARG A 176 5.81 -5.50 -10.59
CA ARG A 176 5.31 -4.67 -11.69
C ARG A 176 5.26 -5.50 -12.96
N THR A 177 4.16 -5.38 -13.71
CA THR A 177 3.96 -6.13 -14.95
C THR A 177 5.08 -5.82 -15.93
N THR A 178 5.66 -6.84 -16.55
CA THR A 178 6.68 -6.68 -17.60
C THR A 178 6.06 -6.72 -19.00
N ASN A 179 5.02 -7.53 -19.18
CA ASN A 179 4.31 -7.72 -20.44
C ASN A 179 2.84 -7.33 -20.28
N LEU A 180 2.54 -6.04 -20.35
CA LEU A 180 1.16 -5.55 -20.34
C LEU A 180 0.52 -5.81 -21.73
N PRO A 181 -0.74 -6.26 -21.80
CA PRO A 181 -1.42 -6.39 -23.09
C PRO A 181 -1.40 -5.07 -23.87
N THR A 182 -1.30 -5.16 -25.20
CA THR A 182 -1.37 -4.00 -26.13
C THR A 182 -2.71 -3.88 -26.82
N THR A 183 -3.60 -4.86 -26.63
CA THR A 183 -4.95 -4.92 -27.18
C THR A 183 -5.93 -5.46 -26.13
N GLY A 184 -7.23 -5.28 -26.40
CA GLY A 184 -8.30 -5.75 -25.52
C GLY A 184 -8.51 -4.88 -24.29
N THR A 185 -9.43 -5.34 -23.43
CA THR A 185 -9.85 -4.63 -22.22
C THR A 185 -9.61 -5.44 -20.95
N ALA A 186 -9.63 -4.74 -19.81
CA ALA A 186 -9.67 -5.35 -18.49
C ALA A 186 -10.48 -4.45 -17.55
N THR A 187 -11.32 -5.07 -16.72
CA THR A 187 -12.01 -4.37 -15.62
C THR A 187 -11.38 -4.77 -14.29
N TYR A 188 -11.12 -3.78 -13.44
CA TYR A 188 -10.56 -3.93 -12.11
C TYR A 188 -11.59 -3.50 -11.08
N THR A 189 -11.87 -4.35 -10.09
CA THR A 189 -12.63 -3.94 -8.91
C THR A 189 -11.65 -3.29 -7.94
N VAL A 190 -11.88 -2.02 -7.63
CA VAL A 190 -10.96 -1.20 -6.84
C VAL A 190 -11.57 -0.77 -5.52
N LYS A 191 -10.68 -0.64 -4.52
CA LYS A 191 -10.95 0.03 -3.26
C LYS A 191 -10.06 1.26 -3.15
N GLY A 192 -10.57 2.32 -2.53
CA GLY A 192 -9.85 3.55 -2.24
C GLY A 192 -9.75 3.82 -0.74
N ILE A 193 -8.57 4.23 -0.29
CA ILE A 193 -8.27 4.68 1.07
C ILE A 193 -8.05 6.19 1.04
N ASN A 194 -8.85 6.89 1.85
CA ASN A 194 -8.81 8.34 2.00
C ASN A 194 -9.17 8.73 3.44
N GLN A 195 -8.33 9.56 4.06
CA GLN A 195 -8.51 10.10 5.41
C GLN A 195 -8.88 9.00 6.42
N TYR A 196 -8.16 7.88 6.39
CA TYR A 196 -8.43 6.68 7.19
C TYR A 196 -7.94 6.85 8.64
N HIS A 197 -8.52 7.82 9.33
CA HIS A 197 -8.06 8.27 10.64
C HIS A 197 -8.34 7.29 11.78
N THR A 198 -9.40 6.51 11.62
CA THR A 198 -9.87 5.52 12.58
C THR A 198 -10.15 4.20 11.87
N GLN A 199 -10.03 3.09 12.60
CA GLN A 199 -10.43 1.78 12.11
C GLN A 199 -11.88 1.81 11.66
N ASN A 200 -12.17 1.04 10.61
CA ASN A 200 -13.49 0.91 10.02
C ASN A 200 -14.01 2.17 9.30
N THR A 201 -13.16 3.17 9.05
CA THR A 201 -13.48 4.28 8.13
C THR A 201 -13.99 3.71 6.80
N ALA A 202 -15.06 4.28 6.25
CA ALA A 202 -15.66 3.78 5.02
C ALA A 202 -14.67 3.83 3.85
N LEU A 203 -14.50 2.73 3.12
CA LEU A 203 -13.69 2.68 1.90
C LEU A 203 -14.47 3.28 0.72
N LEU A 204 -13.73 3.86 -0.23
CA LEU A 204 -14.28 4.07 -1.56
C LEU A 204 -14.30 2.73 -2.29
N ASN A 205 -15.37 2.44 -3.03
CA ASN A 205 -15.48 1.23 -3.85
C ASN A 205 -15.87 1.61 -5.27
N GLY A 206 -15.38 0.85 -6.25
CA GLY A 206 -15.78 1.05 -7.63
C GLY A 206 -15.01 0.19 -8.61
N THR A 207 -14.98 0.63 -9.87
CA THR A 207 -14.34 -0.11 -10.96
C THR A 207 -13.52 0.82 -11.84
N LEU A 208 -12.37 0.32 -12.30
CA LEU A 208 -11.58 0.96 -13.34
C LEU A 208 -11.49 0.03 -14.55
N LYS A 209 -11.70 0.56 -15.74
CA LYS A 209 -11.62 -0.15 -17.01
C LYS A 209 -10.39 0.33 -17.79
N ALA A 210 -9.47 -0.59 -18.04
CA ALA A 210 -8.37 -0.40 -18.97
C ALA A 210 -8.79 -0.85 -20.37
N ASP A 211 -8.53 0.00 -21.36
CA ASP A 211 -8.52 -0.33 -22.77
C ASP A 211 -7.08 -0.24 -23.24
N PHE A 212 -6.45 -1.38 -23.46
CA PHE A 212 -5.02 -1.46 -23.80
C PHE A 212 -4.77 -1.04 -25.26
N GLY A 213 -5.74 -1.26 -26.14
CA GLY A 213 -5.67 -0.84 -27.55
C GLY A 213 -5.73 0.68 -27.67
N LYS A 214 -6.64 1.32 -26.92
CA LYS A 214 -6.75 2.79 -26.85
C LYS A 214 -5.75 3.42 -25.90
N ARG A 215 -5.07 2.62 -25.08
CA ARG A 215 -4.16 3.05 -24.00
C ARG A 215 -4.83 4.00 -23.02
N THR A 216 -6.05 3.67 -22.60
CA THR A 216 -6.83 4.51 -21.65
C THR A 216 -7.28 3.72 -20.43
N LEU A 217 -7.29 4.38 -19.28
CA LEU A 217 -7.87 3.89 -18.03
C LEU A 217 -8.95 4.89 -17.57
N ASN A 218 -10.14 4.38 -17.31
CA ASN A 218 -11.30 5.18 -16.90
C ASN A 218 -12.06 4.51 -15.77
N GLY A 219 -12.80 5.28 -14.99
CA GLY A 219 -13.75 4.75 -14.02
C GLY A 219 -13.82 5.60 -12.77
N GLU A 220 -14.52 5.12 -11.76
CA GLU A 220 -14.73 5.86 -10.52
C GLU A 220 -14.74 4.93 -9.31
N MET A 221 -14.47 5.51 -8.16
CA MET A 221 -14.63 4.88 -6.85
C MET A 221 -15.25 5.88 -5.90
N LYS A 222 -16.22 5.42 -5.11
CA LYS A 222 -17.04 6.31 -4.28
C LYS A 222 -17.37 5.73 -2.92
N ARG A 223 -17.60 6.65 -1.98
CA ARG A 223 -18.32 6.46 -0.72
C ARG A 223 -19.24 7.66 -0.50
N THR A 224 -20.08 7.62 0.52
CA THR A 224 -20.89 8.79 0.90
C THR A 224 -20.00 10.02 1.09
N GLY A 225 -20.31 11.11 0.38
CA GLY A 225 -19.59 12.37 0.45
C GLY A 225 -18.30 12.48 -0.36
N LEU A 226 -17.84 11.42 -1.04
CA LEU A 226 -16.64 11.47 -1.88
C LEU A 226 -16.75 10.53 -3.08
N ASN A 227 -16.73 11.11 -4.28
CA ASN A 227 -16.53 10.40 -5.54
C ASN A 227 -15.19 10.80 -6.15
N VAL A 228 -14.32 9.84 -6.43
CA VAL A 228 -13.05 10.01 -7.14
C VAL A 228 -13.15 9.32 -8.49
N ALA A 229 -13.09 10.09 -9.57
CA ALA A 229 -13.10 9.59 -10.93
C ALA A 229 -11.72 9.72 -11.58
N ILE A 230 -11.35 8.71 -12.36
CA ILE A 230 -10.18 8.67 -13.23
C ILE A 230 -10.65 8.89 -14.66
N ASN A 231 -10.19 9.98 -15.27
CA ASN A 231 -10.70 10.46 -16.56
C ASN A 231 -9.60 10.38 -17.61
N ASN A 232 -9.71 9.40 -18.49
CA ASN A 232 -8.84 9.19 -19.64
C ASN A 232 -7.35 9.16 -19.28
N ALA A 233 -6.99 8.42 -18.22
CA ALA A 233 -5.58 8.25 -17.87
C ALA A 233 -4.87 7.43 -18.94
N THR A 234 -3.74 7.92 -19.43
CA THR A 234 -2.96 7.28 -20.50
C THR A 234 -2.19 6.09 -19.92
N ILE A 235 -2.29 4.93 -20.58
CA ILE A 235 -1.54 3.72 -20.24
C ILE A 235 -0.23 3.69 -21.03
N ASN A 236 0.89 3.54 -20.32
CA ASN A 236 2.19 3.22 -20.89
C ASN A 236 2.44 1.71 -20.76
N THR A 237 2.28 0.99 -21.86
CA THR A 237 2.43 -0.48 -21.89
C THR A 237 3.86 -0.94 -21.63
N ALA A 238 4.87 -0.15 -22.04
CA ALA A 238 6.28 -0.48 -21.85
C ALA A 238 6.72 -0.35 -20.39
N GLN A 239 6.13 0.60 -19.65
CA GLN A 239 6.44 0.81 -18.23
C GLN A 239 5.40 0.19 -17.29
N ALA A 240 4.37 -0.47 -17.84
CA ALA A 240 3.21 -0.95 -17.13
C ALA A 240 2.66 0.09 -16.14
N SER A 241 2.54 1.32 -16.60
CA SER A 241 2.10 2.45 -15.79
C SER A 241 0.91 3.17 -16.43
N PHE A 242 0.26 4.01 -15.64
CA PHE A 242 -0.75 4.94 -16.14
C PHE A 242 -0.63 6.29 -15.44
N SER A 243 -1.03 7.34 -16.14
CA SER A 243 -1.12 8.69 -15.56
C SER A 243 -2.12 9.55 -16.32
N GLY A 244 -2.76 10.49 -15.64
CA GLY A 244 -3.68 11.42 -16.30
C GLY A 244 -4.49 12.26 -15.32
N LYS A 245 -5.70 12.62 -15.73
CA LYS A 245 -6.60 13.48 -14.94
C LYS A 245 -7.42 12.66 -13.95
N ALA A 246 -7.66 13.25 -12.79
CA ALA A 246 -8.64 12.77 -11.81
C ALA A 246 -9.58 13.90 -11.42
N THR A 247 -10.76 13.57 -10.92
CA THR A 247 -11.68 14.51 -10.30
C THR A 247 -12.20 13.96 -8.98
N ALA A 248 -12.27 14.80 -7.94
CA ALA A 248 -12.91 14.47 -6.67
C ALA A 248 -13.98 15.51 -6.34
N ASN A 249 -15.26 15.12 -6.34
CA ASN A 249 -16.37 16.06 -6.10
C ASN A 249 -16.25 17.38 -6.91
N LYS A 250 -15.89 17.27 -8.20
CA LYS A 250 -15.62 18.40 -9.14
C LYS A 250 -14.30 19.16 -8.94
N VAL A 251 -13.48 18.81 -7.94
CA VAL A 251 -12.11 19.32 -7.82
C VAL A 251 -11.20 18.55 -8.78
N ALA A 252 -10.48 19.29 -9.63
CA ALA A 252 -9.54 18.71 -10.58
C ALA A 252 -8.25 18.26 -9.89
N GLY A 253 -7.72 17.12 -10.32
CA GLY A 253 -6.46 16.58 -9.85
C GLY A 253 -5.79 15.71 -10.91
N THR A 254 -4.77 14.99 -10.48
CA THR A 254 -4.02 14.05 -11.31
C THR A 254 -4.10 12.64 -10.74
N THR A 255 -3.87 11.65 -11.58
CA THR A 255 -3.69 10.27 -11.15
C THR A 255 -2.41 9.71 -11.71
N ARG A 256 -1.82 8.76 -10.98
CA ARG A 256 -0.71 7.94 -11.45
C ARG A 256 -0.69 6.59 -10.75
N GLY A 257 -0.22 5.57 -11.44
CA GLY A 257 -0.14 4.22 -10.87
C GLY A 257 0.52 3.23 -11.80
N HIS A 258 0.52 1.97 -11.38
CA HIS A 258 1.13 0.86 -12.09
C HIS A 258 0.23 -0.37 -12.14
N PHE A 259 0.48 -1.20 -13.15
CA PHE A 259 -0.05 -2.55 -13.27
C PHE A 259 0.94 -3.53 -12.65
N PHE A 260 0.40 -4.54 -11.97
CA PHE A 260 1.16 -5.57 -11.26
C PHE A 260 0.68 -6.97 -11.65
N GLY A 261 1.57 -7.94 -11.49
CA GLY A 261 1.29 -9.34 -11.78
C GLY A 261 1.22 -9.65 -13.28
N ASN A 262 1.01 -10.92 -13.60
CA ASN A 262 0.98 -11.36 -14.99
C ASN A 262 -0.13 -10.65 -15.79
N GLN A 263 0.23 -10.05 -16.93
CA GLN A 263 -0.69 -9.33 -17.82
C GLN A 263 -1.56 -8.26 -17.12
N GLY A 264 -1.05 -7.62 -16.05
CA GLY A 264 -1.83 -6.65 -15.28
C GLY A 264 -2.96 -7.30 -14.50
N ALA A 265 -2.64 -8.31 -13.70
CA ALA A 265 -3.60 -8.94 -12.80
C ALA A 265 -4.12 -8.00 -11.70
N ALA A 266 -3.37 -6.94 -11.38
CA ALA A 266 -3.75 -5.88 -10.47
C ALA A 266 -3.29 -4.50 -10.92
N ILE A 267 -3.86 -3.50 -10.24
CA ILE A 267 -3.43 -2.11 -10.30
C ILE A 267 -3.30 -1.54 -8.88
N ALA A 268 -2.40 -0.57 -8.73
CA ALA A 268 -2.38 0.34 -7.60
C ALA A 268 -1.96 1.75 -8.06
N GLY A 269 -2.47 2.77 -7.38
CA GLY A 269 -2.25 4.16 -7.77
C GLY A 269 -2.65 5.16 -6.70
N VAL A 270 -2.43 6.44 -7.02
CA VAL A 270 -2.89 7.59 -6.23
C VAL A 270 -3.65 8.57 -7.12
N ALA A 271 -4.73 9.13 -6.59
CA ALA A 271 -5.34 10.36 -7.08
C ALA A 271 -4.90 11.52 -6.16
N ASP A 272 -4.33 12.56 -6.77
CA ASP A 272 -3.65 13.68 -6.13
C ASP A 272 -4.30 15.00 -6.56
N PHE A 273 -4.81 15.74 -5.58
CA PHE A 273 -5.52 17.00 -5.69
C PHE A 273 -4.71 18.16 -5.08
N GLY A 274 -3.40 17.98 -4.92
CA GLY A 274 -2.47 19.03 -4.52
C GLY A 274 -2.82 19.66 -3.17
N ARG A 275 -3.21 20.94 -3.18
CA ARG A 275 -3.58 21.69 -1.97
C ARG A 275 -4.81 21.11 -1.27
N ASN A 276 -5.69 20.43 -2.00
CA ASN A 276 -6.85 19.72 -1.47
C ASN A 276 -6.47 18.30 -1.01
N SER A 277 -5.42 18.21 -0.17
CA SER A 277 -4.86 16.94 0.30
C SER A 277 -5.88 16.06 1.04
N GLU A 278 -6.96 16.64 1.56
CA GLU A 278 -8.09 15.93 2.13
C GLU A 278 -8.81 15.01 1.14
N LEU A 279 -8.69 15.29 -0.17
CA LEU A 279 -9.26 14.49 -1.25
C LEU A 279 -8.28 13.44 -1.79
N ASN A 280 -6.98 13.54 -1.45
CA ASN A 280 -5.96 12.62 -1.95
C ASN A 280 -6.31 11.18 -1.54
N THR A 281 -6.35 10.29 -2.52
CA THR A 281 -6.88 8.94 -2.35
C THR A 281 -5.92 7.93 -2.97
N ALA A 282 -5.47 6.97 -2.18
CA ALA A 282 -4.75 5.81 -2.69
C ALA A 282 -5.75 4.74 -3.09
N PHE A 283 -5.47 3.99 -4.15
CA PHE A 283 -6.35 2.91 -4.59
C PHE A 283 -5.58 1.69 -5.07
N GLY A 284 -6.24 0.55 -4.97
CA GLY A 284 -5.74 -0.72 -5.47
C GLY A 284 -6.89 -1.68 -5.77
N GLY A 285 -6.65 -2.59 -6.71
CA GLY A 285 -7.68 -3.53 -7.16
C GLY A 285 -7.15 -4.65 -8.03
N THR A 286 -7.95 -5.70 -8.15
CA THR A 286 -7.65 -6.90 -8.94
C THR A 286 -8.54 -6.95 -10.17
N LYS A 287 -8.00 -7.52 -11.25
CA LYS A 287 -8.75 -7.78 -12.48
C LYS A 287 -9.88 -8.78 -12.21
N THR A 288 -11.10 -8.45 -12.65
CA THR A 288 -12.31 -9.27 -12.44
C THR A 288 -12.99 -9.68 -13.74
N GLY A 289 -12.57 -9.15 -14.90
CA GLY A 289 -13.09 -9.55 -16.21
C GLY A 289 -12.19 -9.10 -17.37
N LYS A 290 -12.44 -9.64 -18.57
CA LYS A 290 -11.89 -9.19 -19.86
C LYS A 290 -12.94 -8.35 -20.58
#